data_AF-A0A1W9TXW7-F1
#
_entry.id   AF-A0A1W9TXW7-F1
#
_cell.length_a   1.000
_cell.length_b   1.000
_cell.length_c   1.000
_cell.angle_alpha   90.00
_cell.angle_beta   90.00
_cell.angle_gamma   90.00
#
_symmetry.space_group_name_H-M   'P 1'
#
loop_
_entity.id
_entity.type
_entity.pdbx_description
1 polymer ?
#
loop_
_entity_poly.entity_id
_entity_poly.type
_entity_poly.pdbx_seq_one_letter_code
_entity_poly.pdbx_strand_id
1 'polypeptide(L)'
;MDQISKKVKQWIDEKKDPGSANWQGGLEAILNVFSSYMEPGKLIPVQPLEKDDFPVFSAALEAVDLSPNLTAAFLPPSIAGPITPPESIDKLQRIDKGKPSYKILIARPGKDLRILCAEISEHAKNPGIDIFQSGALLGIYNYDTHQDCITYLTQAIRVHIWEKGKWSQDEYKRYTINWFEKILDLGKSTVRVEEDFSFFHSPTLIKSNRIDALFTLIYEILLKRFLYPDDQFKDTISSIQNIKDKDVRATQSNELVERAMLELLNLMKELEIVRFDEFSNTENERFKKEFSRTIQQITDRIS
;
A
#
# COMPACT_ATOMS: atom_id res chain seq x y z
N MET A 1 32.58 7.34 7.10
CA MET A 1 31.91 7.05 5.81
C MET A 1 30.74 6.14 6.13
N ASP A 2 29.52 6.63 5.99
CA ASP A 2 28.30 5.85 6.23
C ASP A 2 28.20 4.65 5.26
N GLN A 3 27.27 3.73 5.54
CA GLN A 3 27.12 2.49 4.78
C GLN A 3 26.73 2.74 3.30
N ILE A 4 25.96 3.78 3.00
CA ILE A 4 25.52 4.11 1.65
C ILE A 4 26.71 4.65 0.85
N SER A 5 27.48 5.57 1.42
CA SER A 5 28.70 6.11 0.82
C SER A 5 29.70 5.01 0.45
N LYS A 6 29.82 3.96 1.28
CA LYS A 6 30.65 2.77 0.96
C LYS A 6 30.11 1.98 -0.23
N LYS A 7 28.80 1.75 -0.31
CA LYS A 7 28.16 1.07 -1.45
C LYS A 7 28.34 1.86 -2.75
N VAL A 8 28.11 3.18 -2.71
CA VAL A 8 28.27 4.05 -3.88
C VAL A 8 29.70 3.99 -4.41
N LYS A 9 30.69 4.09 -3.51
CA LYS A 9 32.10 3.92 -3.89
C LYS A 9 32.36 2.55 -4.53
N GLN A 10 31.84 1.47 -3.92
CA GLN A 10 31.98 0.13 -4.47
C GLN A 10 31.39 0.03 -5.89
N TRP A 11 30.19 0.55 -6.14
CA TRP A 11 29.59 0.52 -7.48
C TRP A 11 30.42 1.30 -8.51
N ILE A 12 30.99 2.45 -8.12
CA ILE A 12 31.87 3.23 -8.98
C ILE A 12 33.16 2.47 -9.28
N ASP A 13 33.76 1.82 -8.28
CA ASP A 13 34.95 0.96 -8.45
C ASP A 13 34.62 -0.26 -9.36
N GLU A 14 33.39 -0.76 -9.32
CA GLU A 14 32.82 -1.76 -10.24
C GLU A 14 32.41 -1.19 -11.61
N LYS A 15 32.84 0.03 -11.94
CA LYS A 15 32.63 0.74 -13.22
C LYS A 15 31.17 1.09 -13.54
N LYS A 16 30.30 1.23 -12.53
CA LYS A 16 28.99 1.85 -12.73
C LYS A 16 29.14 3.35 -12.99
N ASP A 17 28.18 3.93 -13.71
CA ASP A 17 28.13 5.37 -13.95
C ASP A 17 28.06 6.13 -12.61
N PRO A 18 29.01 7.05 -12.32
CA PRO A 18 29.03 7.77 -11.05
C PRO A 18 27.76 8.58 -10.80
N GLY A 19 27.16 9.17 -11.83
CA GLY A 19 25.89 9.88 -11.68
C GLY A 19 24.80 8.95 -11.14
N SER A 20 24.56 7.85 -11.84
CA SER A 20 23.53 6.87 -11.50
C SER A 20 23.76 6.24 -10.13
N ALA A 21 25.02 5.94 -9.79
CA ALA A 21 25.39 5.38 -8.50
C ALA A 21 25.12 6.33 -7.35
N ASN A 22 25.53 7.61 -7.48
CA ASN A 22 25.24 8.63 -6.47
C ASN A 22 23.74 8.89 -6.34
N TRP A 23 23.01 8.92 -7.46
CA TRP A 23 21.57 9.16 -7.43
C TRP A 23 20.82 8.01 -6.74
N GLN A 24 21.11 6.75 -7.09
CA GLN A 24 20.56 5.62 -6.35
C GLN A 24 20.92 5.69 -4.86
N GLY A 25 22.17 6.02 -4.52
CA GLY A 25 22.58 6.19 -3.12
C GLY A 25 21.76 7.25 -2.38
N GLY A 26 21.45 8.38 -3.02
CA GLY A 26 20.57 9.41 -2.47
C GLY A 26 19.14 8.90 -2.25
N LEU A 27 18.57 8.19 -3.22
CA LEU A 27 17.25 7.57 -3.10
C LEU A 27 17.20 6.53 -1.96
N GLU A 28 18.24 5.71 -1.81
CA GLU A 28 18.39 4.79 -0.67
C GLU A 28 18.42 5.52 0.67
N ALA A 29 19.12 6.67 0.74
CA ALA A 29 19.19 7.46 1.96
C ALA A 29 17.82 8.01 2.36
N ILE A 30 17.04 8.50 1.39
CA ILE A 30 15.67 8.99 1.61
C ILE A 30 14.77 7.85 2.11
N LEU A 31 14.80 6.69 1.47
CA LEU A 31 14.01 5.53 1.91
C LEU A 31 14.40 5.08 3.32
N ASN A 32 15.68 5.14 3.69
CA ASN A 32 16.13 4.81 5.04
C ASN A 32 15.60 5.79 6.10
N VAL A 33 15.52 7.09 5.79
CA VAL A 33 14.97 8.10 6.70
C VAL A 33 13.52 7.81 7.05
N PHE A 34 12.71 7.38 6.08
CA PHE A 34 11.28 7.12 6.28
C PHE A 34 10.96 5.65 6.61
N SER A 35 11.96 4.79 6.72
CA SER A 35 11.77 3.34 6.85
C SER A 35 10.92 2.92 8.05
N SER A 36 10.99 3.63 9.18
CA SER A 36 10.20 3.35 10.37
C SER A 36 8.70 3.66 10.23
N TYR A 37 8.32 4.44 9.22
CA TYR A 37 6.93 4.85 8.96
C TYR A 37 6.33 4.14 7.74
N MET A 38 7.12 3.36 7.00
CA MET A 38 6.65 2.62 5.84
C MET A 38 6.11 1.25 6.24
N GLU A 39 4.99 0.85 5.63
CA GLU A 39 4.41 -0.47 5.77
C GLU A 39 4.64 -1.31 4.51
N PRO A 40 4.94 -2.63 4.64
CA PRO A 40 5.10 -3.51 3.48
C PRO A 40 3.82 -3.60 2.64
N GLY A 41 3.99 -3.48 1.32
CA GLY A 41 2.93 -3.55 0.31
C GLY A 41 2.02 -2.32 0.28
N LYS A 42 2.42 -1.19 0.87
CA LYS A 42 1.62 0.05 0.90
C LYS A 42 2.37 1.25 0.35
N LEU A 43 1.63 2.16 -0.27
CA LEU A 43 2.10 3.50 -0.64
C LEU A 43 1.75 4.46 0.49
N ILE A 44 2.77 4.92 1.22
CA ILE A 44 2.58 5.79 2.40
C ILE A 44 3.12 7.20 2.11
N PRO A 45 2.35 8.27 2.37
CA PRO A 45 2.88 9.62 2.32
C PRO A 45 3.90 9.83 3.46
N VAL A 46 5.07 10.36 3.13
CA VAL A 46 6.18 10.49 4.10
C VAL A 46 5.98 11.59 5.15
N GLN A 47 4.93 12.39 5.00
CA GLN A 47 4.48 13.42 5.92
C GLN A 47 2.96 13.61 5.73
N PRO A 48 2.26 14.30 6.66
CA PRO A 48 0.90 14.75 6.43
C PRO A 48 0.77 15.52 5.10
N LEU A 49 -0.32 15.26 4.39
CA LEU A 49 -0.61 15.87 3.09
C LEU A 49 -1.35 17.19 3.28
N GLU A 50 -0.96 18.19 2.50
CA GLU A 50 -1.75 19.42 2.37
C GLU A 50 -2.98 19.16 1.52
N LYS A 51 -3.99 20.04 1.61
CA LYS A 51 -5.27 19.89 0.88
C LYS A 51 -5.08 19.64 -0.62
N ASP A 52 -4.11 20.33 -1.22
CA ASP A 52 -3.83 20.29 -2.66
C ASP A 52 -3.07 19.01 -3.07
N ASP A 53 -2.43 18.30 -2.12
CA ASP A 53 -1.71 17.06 -2.39
C ASP A 53 -2.65 15.84 -2.44
N PHE A 54 -3.81 15.91 -1.76
CA PHE A 54 -4.74 14.78 -1.66
C PHE A 54 -5.18 14.24 -3.02
N PRO A 55 -5.62 15.05 -4.01
CA PRO A 55 -6.05 14.53 -5.30
C PRO A 55 -4.95 13.75 -6.02
N VAL A 56 -3.70 14.22 -5.95
CA VAL A 56 -2.54 13.56 -6.58
C VAL A 56 -2.22 12.25 -5.88
N PHE A 57 -2.21 12.25 -4.53
CA PHE A 57 -1.99 11.04 -3.76
C PHE A 57 -3.10 10.02 -3.97
N SER A 58 -4.38 10.42 -3.95
CA SER A 58 -5.52 9.53 -4.18
C SER A 58 -5.47 8.88 -5.57
N ALA A 59 -5.11 9.64 -6.62
CA ALA A 59 -4.95 9.10 -7.97
C ALA A 59 -3.80 8.08 -8.04
N ALA A 60 -2.67 8.38 -7.40
CA ALA A 60 -1.55 7.45 -7.29
C ALA A 60 -1.93 6.18 -6.50
N LEU A 61 -2.60 6.35 -5.37
CA LEU A 61 -3.05 5.25 -4.52
C LEU A 61 -4.00 4.33 -5.29
N GLU A 62 -4.99 4.89 -6.00
CA GLU A 62 -5.93 4.12 -6.81
C GLU A 62 -5.21 3.26 -7.87
N ALA A 63 -4.22 3.83 -8.55
CA ALA A 63 -3.51 3.20 -9.67
C ALA A 63 -2.44 2.18 -9.25
N VAL A 64 -1.74 2.41 -8.13
CA VAL A 64 -0.57 1.64 -7.70
C VAL A 64 -0.96 0.31 -7.09
N ASP A 65 -0.37 -0.77 -7.59
CA ASP A 65 -0.54 -2.12 -7.08
C ASP A 65 0.83 -2.72 -6.70
N LEU A 66 0.98 -3.13 -5.44
CA LEU A 66 2.26 -3.48 -4.82
C LEU A 66 2.25 -4.92 -4.31
N SER A 67 3.29 -5.69 -4.64
CA SER A 67 3.51 -7.00 -4.02
C SER A 67 3.83 -6.83 -2.52
N PRO A 68 3.51 -7.83 -1.66
CA PRO A 68 3.35 -7.65 -0.22
C PRO A 68 4.63 -7.27 0.54
N ASN A 69 5.80 -7.46 -0.04
CA ASN A 69 7.07 -7.10 0.59
C ASN A 69 7.74 -5.84 0.02
N LEU A 70 7.09 -5.14 -0.92
CA LEU A 70 7.62 -3.85 -1.40
C LEU A 70 7.44 -2.77 -0.34
N THR A 71 8.34 -1.80 -0.31
CA THR A 71 8.13 -0.55 0.44
C THR A 71 7.92 0.58 -0.54
N ALA A 72 6.90 1.42 -0.32
CA ALA A 72 6.62 2.54 -1.18
C ALA A 72 6.33 3.82 -0.41
N ALA A 73 6.93 4.91 -0.86
CA ALA A 73 6.82 6.24 -0.28
C ALA A 73 6.27 7.21 -1.31
N PHE A 74 5.27 7.99 -0.93
CA PHE A 74 4.80 9.16 -1.67
C PHE A 74 5.43 10.42 -1.07
N LEU A 75 6.09 11.20 -1.91
CA LEU A 75 6.82 12.40 -1.53
C LEU A 75 6.06 13.62 -2.10
N PRO A 76 5.40 14.42 -1.24
CA PRO A 76 4.76 15.65 -1.66
C PRO A 76 5.80 16.75 -1.97
N PRO A 77 5.41 17.91 -2.52
CA PRO A 77 6.34 18.92 -3.03
C PRO A 77 7.33 19.45 -2.01
N SER A 78 6.93 19.57 -0.74
CA SER A 78 7.81 19.98 0.36
C SER A 78 9.01 19.06 0.56
N ILE A 79 8.89 17.78 0.19
CA ILE A 79 9.94 16.77 0.32
C ILE A 79 10.58 16.48 -1.04
N ALA A 80 9.78 16.32 -2.09
CA ALA A 80 10.26 15.95 -3.41
C ALA A 80 11.04 17.09 -4.11
N GLY A 81 10.68 18.36 -3.88
CA GLY A 81 11.30 19.51 -4.53
C GLY A 81 12.82 19.63 -4.32
N PRO A 82 13.33 19.44 -3.09
CA PRO A 82 14.78 19.38 -2.82
C PRO A 82 15.48 18.11 -3.36
N ILE A 83 14.73 17.07 -3.71
CA ILE A 83 15.25 15.76 -4.14
C ILE A 83 15.37 15.75 -5.66
N THR A 84 16.46 16.34 -6.18
CA THR A 84 16.73 16.42 -7.62
C THR A 84 17.92 15.57 -8.03
N PRO A 85 17.86 14.90 -9.20
CA PRO A 85 19.02 14.20 -9.75
C PRO A 85 20.22 15.15 -9.92
N PRO A 86 21.46 14.62 -9.81
CA PRO A 86 22.66 15.40 -10.10
C PRO A 86 22.61 16.04 -11.50
N GLU A 87 23.16 17.24 -11.65
CA GLU A 87 23.22 17.95 -12.94
C GLU A 87 23.95 17.14 -14.03
N SER A 88 24.83 16.22 -13.63
CA SER A 88 25.51 15.30 -14.55
C SER A 88 24.58 14.27 -15.23
N ILE A 89 23.31 14.18 -14.82
CA ILE A 89 22.29 13.30 -15.40
C ILE A 89 21.05 14.10 -15.80
N ASP A 90 21.25 15.07 -16.69
CA ASP A 90 20.23 15.96 -17.24
C ASP A 90 18.94 15.25 -17.68
N LYS A 91 19.04 14.07 -18.30
CA LYS A 91 17.91 13.26 -18.77
C LYS A 91 16.94 12.81 -17.68
N LEU A 92 17.37 12.83 -16.41
CA LEU A 92 16.52 12.51 -15.25
C LEU A 92 15.93 13.77 -14.61
N GLN A 93 16.39 14.97 -14.98
CA GLN A 93 15.80 16.22 -14.51
C GLN A 93 14.49 16.48 -15.24
N ARG A 94 13.40 16.08 -14.60
CA ARG A 94 12.05 16.13 -15.17
C ARG A 94 11.29 17.42 -14.86
N ILE A 95 11.73 18.19 -13.87
CA ILE A 95 11.00 19.35 -13.37
C ILE A 95 11.91 20.57 -13.21
N ASP A 96 11.38 21.74 -13.54
CA ASP A 96 12.08 23.01 -13.33
C ASP A 96 12.12 23.40 -11.85
N LYS A 97 13.19 24.08 -11.45
CA LYS A 97 13.37 24.54 -10.07
C LYS A 97 12.20 25.44 -9.63
N GLY A 98 11.65 25.16 -8.45
CA GLY A 98 10.55 25.93 -7.86
C GLY A 98 9.15 25.53 -8.35
N LYS A 99 9.03 24.54 -9.24
CA LYS A 99 7.74 23.92 -9.57
C LYS A 99 7.42 22.76 -8.61
N PRO A 100 6.15 22.52 -8.27
CA PRO A 100 5.74 21.40 -7.42
C PRO A 100 6.14 20.04 -8.01
N SER A 101 6.98 19.28 -7.30
CA SER A 101 7.38 17.91 -7.67
C SER A 101 6.59 16.91 -6.85
N TYR A 102 6.16 15.81 -7.48
CA TYR A 102 5.50 14.71 -6.78
C TYR A 102 6.23 13.43 -7.14
N LYS A 103 6.83 12.78 -6.15
CA LYS A 103 7.60 11.56 -6.38
C LYS A 103 7.01 10.36 -5.69
N ILE A 104 7.11 9.21 -6.35
CA ILE A 104 6.85 7.91 -5.74
C ILE A 104 8.15 7.12 -5.77
N LEU A 105 8.61 6.68 -4.61
CA LEU A 105 9.76 5.78 -4.47
C LEU A 105 9.23 4.40 -4.09
N ILE A 106 9.59 3.37 -4.86
CA ILE A 106 9.23 1.98 -4.57
C ILE A 106 10.52 1.18 -4.52
N ALA A 107 10.75 0.49 -3.41
CA ALA A 107 11.88 -0.40 -3.24
C ALA A 107 11.43 -1.85 -3.15
N ARG A 108 12.12 -2.72 -3.91
CA ARG A 108 12.14 -4.16 -3.64
C ARG A 108 13.32 -4.47 -2.73
N PRO A 109 13.07 -4.82 -1.45
CA PRO A 109 14.13 -5.30 -0.58
C PRO A 109 14.69 -6.62 -1.10
N GLY A 110 15.97 -6.88 -0.84
CA GLY A 110 16.66 -8.08 -1.29
C GLY A 110 18.17 -7.91 -1.29
N LYS A 111 18.88 -8.91 -1.80
CA LYS A 111 20.35 -8.89 -1.90
C LYS A 111 20.86 -7.66 -2.67
N ASP A 112 20.20 -7.36 -3.78
CA ASP A 112 20.41 -6.14 -4.55
C ASP A 112 19.15 -5.29 -4.47
N LEU A 113 19.23 -4.16 -3.77
CA LEU A 113 18.13 -3.22 -3.66
C LEU A 113 17.82 -2.64 -5.04
N ARG A 114 16.58 -2.83 -5.47
CA ARG A 114 16.04 -2.26 -6.71
C ARG A 114 15.06 -1.16 -6.35
N ILE A 115 15.24 0.02 -6.91
CA ILE A 115 14.41 1.21 -6.66
C ILE A 115 13.76 1.66 -7.97
N LEU A 116 12.47 1.95 -7.89
CA LEU A 116 11.70 2.67 -8.92
C LEU A 116 11.44 4.05 -8.36
N CYS A 117 11.84 5.07 -9.11
CA CYS A 117 11.56 6.47 -8.81
C CYS A 117 10.64 7.01 -9.89
N ALA A 118 9.41 7.40 -9.55
CA ALA A 118 8.49 8.03 -10.47
C ALA A 118 8.36 9.52 -10.15
N GLU A 119 8.42 10.38 -11.17
CA GLU A 119 7.97 11.76 -11.11
C GLU A 119 6.60 11.85 -11.79
N ILE A 120 5.58 12.22 -11.02
CA ILE A 120 4.18 12.23 -11.44
C ILE A 120 3.55 13.63 -11.40
N SER A 121 4.37 14.68 -11.26
CA SER A 121 3.87 16.06 -11.31
C SER A 121 3.34 16.44 -12.70
N GLU A 122 2.23 17.18 -12.73
CA GLU A 122 1.72 17.83 -13.94
C GLU A 122 2.65 18.92 -14.50
N HIS A 123 3.57 19.44 -13.67
CA HIS A 123 4.55 20.44 -14.09
C HIS A 123 5.85 19.84 -14.63
N ALA A 124 5.98 18.51 -14.63
CA ALA A 124 7.15 17.86 -15.20
C ALA A 124 7.12 17.98 -16.74
N LYS A 125 8.27 18.30 -17.35
CA LYS A 125 8.45 18.36 -18.81
C LYS A 125 8.25 17.00 -19.46
N ASN A 126 8.61 15.95 -18.72
CA ASN A 126 8.47 14.55 -19.08
C ASN A 126 8.23 13.75 -17.78
N PRO A 127 6.98 13.66 -17.29
CA PRO A 127 6.63 12.72 -16.23
C PRO A 127 7.13 11.32 -16.57
N GLY A 128 7.57 10.56 -15.57
CA GLY A 128 8.22 9.30 -15.89
C GLY A 128 8.80 8.52 -14.74
N ILE A 129 9.36 7.37 -15.09
CA ILE A 129 9.78 6.33 -14.16
C ILE A 129 11.21 5.91 -14.47
N ASP A 130 12.04 5.91 -13.43
CA ASP A 130 13.44 5.54 -13.49
C ASP A 130 13.68 4.30 -12.62
N ILE A 131 14.38 3.29 -13.18
CA ILE A 131 14.63 2.02 -12.50
C ILE A 131 16.13 1.89 -12.18
N PHE A 132 16.46 1.69 -10.91
CA PHE A 132 17.82 1.55 -10.42
C PHE A 132 18.05 0.20 -9.75
N GLN A 133 19.24 -0.37 -9.93
CA GLN A 133 19.72 -1.50 -9.14
C GLN A 133 21.24 -1.48 -9.05
N SER A 134 21.77 -1.67 -7.84
CA SER A 134 23.21 -1.79 -7.57
C SER A 134 24.04 -0.71 -8.28
N GLY A 135 23.60 0.55 -8.18
CA GLY A 135 24.23 1.75 -8.73
C GLY A 135 24.01 1.97 -10.23
N ALA A 136 23.28 1.10 -10.93
CA ALA A 136 23.02 1.21 -12.35
C ALA A 136 21.59 1.69 -12.63
N LEU A 137 21.45 2.62 -13.59
CA LEU A 137 20.17 2.97 -14.20
C LEU A 137 19.80 1.90 -15.24
N LEU A 138 18.81 1.07 -14.93
CA LEU A 138 18.36 -0.05 -15.75
C LEU A 138 17.37 0.37 -16.84
N GLY A 139 16.61 1.44 -16.62
CA GLY A 139 15.58 1.89 -17.56
C GLY A 139 15.02 3.26 -17.20
N ILE A 140 14.60 3.97 -18.24
CA ILE A 140 13.94 5.27 -18.19
C ILE A 140 12.66 5.15 -19.00
N TYR A 141 11.52 5.49 -18.41
CA TYR A 141 10.23 5.58 -19.07
C TYR A 141 9.77 7.03 -19.00
N ASN A 142 9.50 7.62 -20.16
CA ASN A 142 8.97 8.98 -20.27
C ASN A 142 7.57 8.90 -20.83
N TYR A 143 6.68 9.72 -20.30
CA TYR A 143 5.30 9.84 -20.75
C TYR A 143 5.00 11.28 -21.15
N ASP A 144 4.01 11.44 -22.03
CA ASP A 144 3.59 12.76 -22.51
C ASP A 144 2.83 13.53 -21.43
N THR A 145 2.08 12.81 -20.58
CA THR A 145 1.27 13.41 -19.50
C THR A 145 1.50 12.73 -18.15
N HIS A 146 1.20 13.45 -17.07
CA HIS A 146 1.25 12.88 -15.73
C HIS A 146 0.20 11.78 -15.54
N GLN A 147 -0.95 11.90 -16.20
CA GLN A 147 -2.01 10.90 -16.17
C GLN A 147 -1.56 9.58 -16.81
N ASP A 148 -0.86 9.64 -17.94
CA ASP A 148 -0.26 8.46 -18.56
C ASP A 148 0.77 7.82 -17.63
N CYS A 149 1.62 8.63 -16.99
CA CYS A 149 2.60 8.15 -16.03
C CYS A 149 1.95 7.37 -14.88
N ILE A 150 0.84 7.88 -14.32
CA ILE A 150 0.07 7.20 -13.28
C ILE A 150 -0.57 5.91 -13.81
N THR A 151 -1.21 5.96 -14.98
CA THR A 151 -1.88 4.80 -15.60
C THR A 151 -0.92 3.63 -15.85
N TYR A 152 0.30 3.93 -16.33
CA TYR A 152 1.33 2.92 -16.63
C TYR A 152 2.24 2.57 -15.45
N LEU A 153 2.09 3.23 -14.29
CA LEU A 153 2.92 2.98 -13.12
C LEU A 153 2.86 1.52 -12.65
N THR A 154 1.66 0.94 -12.56
CA THR A 154 1.51 -0.48 -12.19
C THR A 154 2.14 -1.42 -13.20
N GLN A 155 2.11 -1.12 -14.50
CA GLN A 155 2.81 -1.94 -15.49
C GLN A 155 4.32 -1.91 -15.25
N ALA A 156 4.90 -0.74 -14.96
CA ALA A 156 6.32 -0.63 -14.63
C ALA A 156 6.67 -1.39 -13.34
N ILE A 157 5.83 -1.30 -12.31
CA ILE A 157 5.99 -2.07 -11.06
C ILE A 157 6.01 -3.57 -11.38
N ARG A 158 5.04 -4.06 -12.15
CA ARG A 158 4.89 -5.47 -12.53
C ARG A 158 6.12 -6.02 -13.25
N VAL A 159 6.67 -5.26 -14.19
CA VAL A 159 7.83 -5.69 -14.97
C VAL A 159 9.12 -5.66 -14.14
N HIS A 160 9.33 -4.60 -13.35
CA HIS A 160 10.65 -4.34 -12.79
C HIS A 160 10.82 -4.69 -11.33
N ILE A 161 9.79 -4.47 -10.51
CA ILE A 161 9.93 -4.49 -9.05
C ILE A 161 9.06 -5.56 -8.39
N TRP A 162 8.04 -6.07 -9.08
CA TRP A 162 7.18 -7.13 -8.56
C TRP A 162 7.97 -8.32 -7.99
N GLU A 163 7.49 -8.81 -6.85
CA GLU A 163 8.01 -9.99 -6.21
C GLU A 163 7.66 -11.25 -7.01
N LYS A 164 8.71 -11.99 -7.41
CA LYS A 164 8.55 -13.16 -8.27
C LYS A 164 8.38 -14.42 -7.44
N GLY A 165 7.68 -15.40 -8.01
CA GLY A 165 7.52 -16.73 -7.42
C GLY A 165 6.24 -16.85 -6.61
N LYS A 166 6.12 -17.97 -5.90
CA LYS A 166 4.95 -18.28 -5.08
C LYS A 166 5.07 -17.59 -3.73
N TRP A 167 4.02 -16.87 -3.34
CA TRP A 167 3.95 -16.26 -2.03
C TRP A 167 3.47 -17.25 -0.96
N SER A 168 3.83 -16.97 0.28
CA SER A 168 3.27 -17.57 1.48
C SER A 168 1.82 -17.13 1.70
N GLN A 169 1.11 -17.84 2.58
CA GLN A 169 -0.27 -17.48 2.92
C GLN A 169 -0.35 -16.08 3.57
N ASP A 170 0.62 -15.72 4.41
CA ASP A 170 0.67 -14.42 5.08
C ASP A 170 0.91 -13.27 4.08
N GLU A 171 1.68 -13.54 3.02
CA GLU A 171 1.91 -12.58 1.93
C GLU A 171 0.66 -12.38 1.07
N TYR A 172 -0.07 -13.45 0.70
CA TYR A 172 -1.37 -13.31 0.03
C TYR A 172 -2.37 -12.56 0.92
N LYS A 173 -2.37 -12.84 2.23
CA LYS A 173 -3.17 -12.12 3.21
C LYS A 173 -2.87 -10.63 3.21
N ARG A 174 -1.60 -10.28 3.40
CA ARG A 174 -1.16 -8.88 3.42
C ARG A 174 -1.51 -8.15 2.13
N TYR A 175 -1.27 -8.76 0.97
CA TYR A 175 -1.60 -8.19 -0.33
C TYR A 175 -3.09 -7.81 -0.43
N THR A 176 -3.97 -8.76 -0.06
CA THR A 176 -5.41 -8.58 -0.16
C THR A 176 -5.95 -7.59 0.88
N ILE A 177 -5.42 -7.62 2.10
CA ILE A 177 -5.79 -6.68 3.16
C ILE A 177 -5.40 -5.25 2.74
N ASN A 178 -4.17 -5.05 2.25
CA ASN A 178 -3.71 -3.75 1.77
C ASN A 178 -4.58 -3.23 0.62
N TRP A 179 -4.98 -4.09 -0.32
CA TRP A 179 -5.93 -3.72 -1.37
C TRP A 179 -7.26 -3.23 -0.80
N PHE A 180 -7.83 -3.97 0.15
CA PHE A 180 -9.11 -3.60 0.72
C PHE A 180 -9.02 -2.34 1.60
N GLU A 181 -7.92 -2.13 2.35
CA GLU A 181 -7.69 -0.87 3.06
C GLU A 181 -7.70 0.33 2.11
N LYS A 182 -7.10 0.22 0.92
CA LYS A 182 -7.19 1.28 -0.10
C LYS A 182 -8.63 1.55 -0.55
N ILE A 183 -9.46 0.51 -0.65
CA ILE A 183 -10.89 0.68 -0.95
C ILE A 183 -11.58 1.47 0.16
N LEU A 184 -11.28 1.16 1.42
CA LEU A 184 -11.82 1.90 2.57
C LEU A 184 -11.38 3.36 2.56
N ASP A 185 -10.12 3.62 2.23
CA ASP A 185 -9.55 4.98 2.21
C ASP A 185 -10.09 5.82 1.05
N LEU A 186 -10.35 5.20 -0.11
CA LEU A 186 -10.77 5.89 -1.33
C LEU A 186 -12.28 5.89 -1.55
N GLY A 187 -13.02 4.96 -0.93
CA GLY A 187 -14.45 4.76 -1.18
C GLY A 187 -14.77 4.32 -2.61
N LYS A 188 -13.87 3.57 -3.26
CA LYS A 188 -14.00 3.16 -4.67
C LYS A 188 -13.69 1.68 -4.87
N SER A 189 -14.44 1.02 -5.76
CA SER A 189 -14.14 -0.36 -6.21
C SER A 189 -13.14 -0.42 -7.37
N THR A 190 -12.82 0.70 -8.00
CA THR A 190 -11.86 0.80 -9.12
C THR A 190 -10.39 0.64 -8.70
N VAL A 191 -10.13 0.44 -7.40
CA VAL A 191 -8.79 0.23 -6.87
C VAL A 191 -8.17 -1.02 -7.48
N ARG A 192 -6.98 -0.84 -8.08
CA ARG A 192 -6.30 -1.89 -8.81
C ARG A 192 -5.88 -3.06 -7.91
N VAL A 193 -6.13 -4.27 -8.40
CA VAL A 193 -5.73 -5.56 -7.80
C VAL A 193 -5.49 -6.58 -8.90
N GLU A 194 -4.61 -7.53 -8.63
CA GLU A 194 -4.48 -8.75 -9.41
C GLU A 194 -5.22 -9.88 -8.71
N GLU A 195 -6.32 -10.31 -9.32
CA GLU A 195 -7.25 -11.28 -8.75
C GLU A 195 -6.59 -12.65 -8.50
N ASP A 196 -5.61 -13.01 -9.32
CA ASP A 196 -4.82 -14.24 -9.19
C ASP A 196 -3.92 -14.27 -7.93
N PHE A 197 -3.68 -13.11 -7.31
CA PHE A 197 -2.88 -12.97 -6.09
C PHE A 197 -3.72 -12.52 -4.89
N SER A 198 -4.97 -12.13 -5.10
CA SER A 198 -5.88 -11.74 -4.03
C SER A 198 -6.62 -12.95 -3.49
N PHE A 199 -6.48 -13.26 -2.20
CA PHE A 199 -7.20 -14.39 -1.60
C PHE A 199 -8.71 -14.17 -1.61
N PHE A 200 -9.17 -12.93 -1.73
CA PHE A 200 -10.58 -12.60 -1.81
C PHE A 200 -11.20 -13.08 -3.13
N HIS A 201 -10.47 -12.88 -4.23
CA HIS A 201 -10.88 -13.32 -5.57
C HIS A 201 -10.49 -14.78 -5.85
N SER A 202 -9.37 -15.23 -5.27
CA SER A 202 -8.84 -16.59 -5.36
C SER A 202 -8.67 -17.24 -3.97
N PRO A 203 -9.75 -17.69 -3.30
CA PRO A 203 -9.70 -18.22 -1.92
C PRO A 203 -8.77 -19.41 -1.68
N THR A 204 -8.46 -20.16 -2.74
CA THR A 204 -7.55 -21.32 -2.69
C THR A 204 -6.12 -20.93 -2.32
N LEU A 205 -5.71 -19.67 -2.53
CA LEU A 205 -4.39 -19.14 -2.15
C LEU A 205 -4.11 -19.31 -0.64
N ILE A 206 -5.16 -19.21 0.17
CA ILE A 206 -5.09 -19.43 1.63
C ILE A 206 -5.80 -20.71 2.07
N LYS A 207 -6.03 -21.66 1.15
CA LYS A 207 -6.75 -22.93 1.37
C LYS A 207 -8.17 -22.71 1.94
N SER A 208 -8.85 -21.70 1.43
CA SER A 208 -10.18 -21.27 1.89
C SER A 208 -11.22 -21.39 0.76
N ASN A 209 -12.43 -20.94 1.04
CA ASN A 209 -13.55 -20.78 0.10
C ASN A 209 -14.06 -19.33 0.15
N ARG A 210 -14.95 -18.98 -0.77
CA ARG A 210 -15.48 -17.61 -0.95
C ARG A 210 -15.97 -16.98 0.36
N ILE A 211 -16.79 -17.70 1.13
CA ILE A 211 -17.40 -17.16 2.36
C ILE A 211 -16.34 -17.01 3.46
N ASP A 212 -15.52 -18.03 3.68
CA ASP A 212 -14.44 -17.94 4.67
C ASP A 212 -13.41 -16.86 4.31
N ALA A 213 -13.12 -16.65 3.03
CA ALA A 213 -12.25 -15.57 2.56
C ALA A 213 -12.84 -14.19 2.87
N LEU A 214 -14.14 -13.98 2.61
CA LEU A 214 -14.85 -12.77 2.98
C LEU A 214 -14.72 -12.47 4.48
N PHE A 215 -15.02 -13.45 5.34
CA PHE A 215 -14.94 -13.25 6.78
C PHE A 215 -13.50 -13.17 7.30
N THR A 216 -12.53 -13.80 6.64
CA THR A 216 -11.10 -13.60 6.93
C THR A 216 -10.71 -12.16 6.67
N LEU A 217 -11.11 -11.57 5.54
CA LEU A 217 -10.82 -10.17 5.22
C LEU A 217 -11.44 -9.22 6.25
N ILE A 218 -12.73 -9.41 6.55
CA ILE A 218 -13.45 -8.61 7.57
C ILE A 218 -12.78 -8.72 8.93
N TYR A 219 -12.44 -9.95 9.35
CA TYR A 219 -11.78 -10.21 10.64
C TYR A 219 -10.47 -9.44 10.75
N GLU A 220 -9.58 -9.55 9.75
CA GLU A 220 -8.25 -8.92 9.81
C GLU A 220 -8.36 -7.38 9.82
N ILE A 221 -9.30 -6.81 9.06
CA ILE A 221 -9.56 -5.36 9.01
C ILE A 221 -10.09 -4.84 10.35
N LEU A 222 -11.15 -5.46 10.88
CA LEU A 222 -11.78 -5.01 12.12
C LEU A 222 -10.88 -5.23 13.33
N LEU A 223 -10.19 -6.38 13.40
CA LEU A 223 -9.26 -6.64 14.49
C LEU A 223 -8.14 -5.59 14.51
N LYS A 224 -7.58 -5.23 13.35
CA LYS A 224 -6.56 -4.18 13.28
C LYS A 224 -7.11 -2.83 13.77
N ARG A 225 -8.30 -2.42 13.30
CA ARG A 225 -8.95 -1.17 13.71
C ARG A 225 -9.28 -1.13 15.21
N PHE A 226 -9.57 -2.27 15.82
CA PHE A 226 -9.89 -2.29 17.25
C PHE A 226 -8.65 -2.39 18.14
N LEU A 227 -7.58 -3.07 17.71
CA LEU A 227 -6.31 -3.13 18.46
C LEU A 227 -5.50 -1.85 18.35
N TYR A 228 -5.63 -1.14 17.22
CA TYR A 228 -4.94 0.13 16.95
C TYR A 228 -5.97 1.15 16.46
N PRO A 229 -6.86 1.63 17.34
CA PRO A 229 -7.95 2.50 16.94
C PRO A 229 -7.46 3.86 16.47
N ASP A 230 -7.96 4.23 15.29
CA ASP A 230 -7.99 5.61 14.84
C ASP A 230 -9.00 6.43 15.67
N ASP A 231 -9.08 7.72 15.39
CA ASP A 231 -9.96 8.63 16.13
C ASP A 231 -11.45 8.22 16.07
N GLN A 232 -11.88 7.45 15.06
CA GLN A 232 -13.26 6.97 14.94
C GLN A 232 -13.62 5.97 16.04
N PHE A 233 -12.71 5.05 16.37
CA PHE A 233 -12.98 3.98 17.34
C PHE A 233 -12.39 4.23 18.73
N LYS A 234 -11.41 5.13 18.85
CA LYS A 234 -10.60 5.33 20.05
C LYS A 234 -11.42 5.55 21.32
N ASP A 235 -12.37 6.48 21.28
CA ASP A 235 -13.17 6.84 22.45
C ASP A 235 -14.17 5.74 22.81
N THR A 236 -14.79 5.11 21.81
CA THR A 236 -15.77 4.04 22.01
C THR A 236 -15.10 2.81 22.63
N ILE A 237 -13.97 2.36 22.09
CA ILE A 237 -13.23 1.21 22.62
C ILE A 237 -12.74 1.49 24.03
N SER A 238 -12.14 2.66 24.26
CA SER A 238 -11.67 3.06 25.58
C SER A 238 -12.81 3.06 26.61
N SER A 239 -14.00 3.52 26.21
CA SER A 239 -15.18 3.52 27.07
C SER A 239 -15.62 2.10 27.44
N ILE A 240 -15.66 1.19 26.46
CA ILE A 240 -16.04 -0.22 26.68
C ILE A 240 -15.02 -0.91 27.59
N GLN A 241 -13.72 -0.75 27.34
CA GLN A 241 -12.65 -1.38 28.13
C GLN A 241 -12.66 -0.96 29.61
N ASN A 242 -13.15 0.25 29.92
CA ASN A 242 -13.26 0.76 31.28
C ASN A 242 -14.46 0.20 32.07
N ILE A 243 -15.33 -0.61 31.45
CA ILE A 243 -16.50 -1.20 32.11
C ILE A 243 -16.05 -2.33 33.04
N LYS A 244 -16.35 -2.19 34.34
CA LYS A 244 -15.98 -3.17 35.38
C LYS A 244 -16.76 -4.48 35.27
N ASP A 245 -18.04 -4.39 34.89
CA ASP A 245 -18.90 -5.55 34.71
C ASP A 245 -18.53 -6.29 33.43
N LYS A 246 -18.14 -7.56 33.56
CA LYS A 246 -17.68 -8.37 32.43
C LYS A 246 -18.78 -8.68 31.42
N ASP A 247 -20.00 -8.88 31.89
CA ASP A 247 -21.13 -9.25 31.04
C ASP A 247 -21.61 -8.04 30.24
N VAL A 248 -21.64 -6.87 30.89
CA VAL A 248 -21.95 -5.60 30.22
C VAL A 248 -20.86 -5.27 29.19
N ARG A 249 -19.58 -5.44 29.53
CA ARG A 249 -18.47 -5.21 28.60
C ARG A 249 -18.55 -6.13 27.39
N ALA A 250 -18.74 -7.43 27.59
CA ALA A 250 -18.85 -8.40 26.50
C ALA A 250 -20.03 -8.09 25.59
N THR A 251 -21.17 -7.66 26.16
CA THR A 251 -22.35 -7.25 25.38
C THR A 251 -22.05 -6.04 24.51
N GLN A 252 -21.45 -4.98 25.07
CA GLN A 252 -21.12 -3.78 24.30
C GLN A 252 -20.01 -4.02 23.26
N SER A 253 -19.01 -4.86 23.56
CA SER A 253 -18.02 -5.30 22.59
C SER A 253 -18.69 -6.02 21.41
N ASN A 254 -19.60 -6.96 21.69
CA ASN A 254 -20.34 -7.68 20.65
C ASN A 254 -21.17 -6.73 19.76
N GLU A 255 -21.91 -5.79 20.36
CA GLU A 255 -22.70 -4.80 19.61
C GLU A 255 -21.82 -3.91 18.71
N LEU A 256 -20.66 -3.49 19.21
CA LEU A 256 -19.69 -2.70 18.43
C LEU A 256 -19.17 -3.50 17.23
N VAL A 257 -18.77 -4.75 17.46
CA VAL A 257 -18.23 -5.63 16.41
C VAL A 257 -19.30 -5.95 15.36
N GLU A 258 -20.52 -6.27 15.79
CA GLU A 258 -21.64 -6.54 14.90
C GLU A 258 -21.95 -5.33 14.01
N ARG A 259 -22.04 -4.13 14.60
CA ARG A 259 -22.27 -2.89 13.84
C ARG A 259 -21.16 -2.64 12.81
N ALA A 260 -19.90 -2.71 13.23
CA ALA A 260 -18.77 -2.47 12.33
C ALA A 260 -18.69 -3.50 11.19
N MET A 261 -19.06 -4.76 11.46
CA MET A 261 -19.13 -5.79 10.43
C MET A 261 -20.26 -5.55 9.43
N LEU A 262 -21.45 -5.12 9.91
CA LEU A 262 -22.55 -4.74 9.02
C LEU A 262 -22.19 -3.54 8.13
N GLU A 263 -21.49 -2.55 8.69
CA GLU A 263 -20.98 -1.40 7.92
C GLU A 263 -20.03 -1.85 6.80
N LEU A 264 -19.07 -2.75 7.07
CA LEU A 264 -18.17 -3.28 6.05
C LEU A 264 -18.90 -4.11 4.99
N LEU A 265 -19.86 -4.96 5.40
CA LEU A 265 -20.65 -5.77 4.46
C LEU A 265 -21.52 -4.89 3.55
N ASN A 266 -22.12 -3.83 4.09
CA ASN A 266 -22.88 -2.86 3.31
C ASN A 266 -21.99 -2.10 2.33
N LEU A 267 -20.80 -1.66 2.76
CA LEU A 267 -19.84 -1.02 1.86
C LEU A 267 -19.42 -1.96 0.72
N MET A 268 -19.11 -3.23 1.03
CA MET A 268 -18.78 -4.24 0.02
C MET A 268 -19.94 -4.49 -0.96
N LYS A 269 -21.18 -4.37 -0.50
CA LYS A 269 -22.38 -4.46 -1.36
C LYS A 269 -22.51 -3.23 -2.26
N GLU A 270 -22.42 -2.03 -1.68
CA GLU A 270 -22.59 -0.75 -2.38
C GLU A 270 -21.53 -0.54 -3.46
N LEU A 271 -20.31 -0.98 -3.19
CA LEU A 271 -19.18 -0.93 -4.14
C LEU A 271 -19.17 -2.13 -5.11
N GLU A 272 -20.18 -3.01 -5.06
CA GLU A 272 -20.29 -4.22 -5.88
C GLU A 272 -19.09 -5.18 -5.77
N ILE A 273 -18.36 -5.13 -4.65
CA ILE A 273 -17.24 -6.02 -4.34
C ILE A 273 -17.75 -7.44 -4.06
N VAL A 274 -18.92 -7.55 -3.43
CA VAL A 274 -19.60 -8.83 -3.18
C VAL A 274 -21.02 -8.78 -3.71
N ARG A 275 -21.32 -9.73 -4.60
CA ARG A 275 -22.67 -10.02 -5.06
C ARG A 275 -23.35 -11.04 -4.16
N PHE A 276 -23.96 -10.55 -3.09
CA PHE A 276 -24.62 -11.39 -2.07
C PHE A 276 -25.83 -12.17 -2.63
N ASP A 277 -26.45 -11.66 -3.70
CA ASP A 277 -27.54 -12.29 -4.43
C ASP A 277 -27.11 -13.54 -5.22
N GLU A 278 -25.80 -13.69 -5.49
CA GLU A 278 -25.24 -14.86 -6.17
C GLU A 278 -24.88 -16.01 -5.20
N PHE A 279 -25.12 -15.86 -3.90
CA PHE A 279 -24.80 -16.91 -2.92
C PHE A 279 -25.78 -18.08 -3.02
N SER A 280 -25.24 -19.30 -3.09
CA SER A 280 -26.00 -20.53 -2.97
C SER A 280 -26.60 -20.69 -1.56
N ASN A 281 -27.57 -21.60 -1.40
CA ASN A 281 -28.14 -21.92 -0.08
C ASN A 281 -27.07 -22.37 0.92
N THR A 282 -26.10 -23.18 0.48
CA THR A 282 -25.00 -23.63 1.34
C THR A 282 -24.09 -22.48 1.75
N GLU A 283 -23.83 -21.53 0.85
CA GLU A 283 -23.06 -20.33 1.16
C GLU A 283 -23.81 -19.40 2.12
N ASN A 284 -25.13 -19.25 1.98
CA ASN A 284 -25.95 -18.45 2.88
C ASN A 284 -25.97 -19.02 4.31
N GLU A 285 -26.05 -20.34 4.47
CA GLU A 285 -25.97 -20.97 5.79
C GLU A 285 -24.57 -20.83 6.39
N ARG A 286 -23.52 -20.98 5.56
CA ARG A 286 -22.14 -20.75 6.00
C ARG A 286 -21.90 -19.29 6.38
N PHE A 287 -22.49 -18.36 5.64
CA PHE A 287 -22.39 -16.93 5.89
C PHE A 287 -22.91 -16.57 7.27
N LYS A 288 -24.12 -17.04 7.62
CA LYS A 288 -24.70 -16.83 8.96
C LYS A 288 -23.80 -17.36 10.06
N LYS A 289 -23.24 -18.56 9.86
CA LYS A 289 -22.34 -19.20 10.81
C LYS A 289 -21.03 -18.42 11.00
N GLU A 290 -20.38 -18.05 9.90
CA GLU A 290 -19.11 -17.32 9.96
C GLU A 290 -19.32 -15.88 10.47
N PHE A 291 -20.46 -15.24 10.19
CA PHE A 291 -20.84 -13.95 10.79
C PHE A 291 -20.81 -14.00 12.32
N SER A 292 -21.56 -14.93 12.94
CA SER A 292 -21.57 -15.07 14.40
C SER A 292 -20.20 -15.48 14.96
N ARG A 293 -19.47 -16.33 14.23
CA ARG A 293 -18.13 -16.78 14.64
C ARG A 293 -17.12 -15.65 14.64
N THR A 294 -17.10 -14.81 13.60
CA THR A 294 -16.19 -13.67 13.49
C THR A 294 -16.47 -12.64 14.58
N ILE A 295 -17.74 -12.38 14.93
CA ILE A 295 -18.10 -11.53 16.08
C ILE A 295 -17.43 -12.07 17.34
N GLN A 296 -17.68 -13.34 17.67
CA GLN A 296 -17.14 -13.95 18.88
C GLN A 296 -15.61 -13.88 18.91
N GLN A 297 -14.95 -14.21 17.80
CA GLN A 297 -13.48 -14.20 17.71
C GLN A 297 -12.88 -12.82 17.92
N ILE A 298 -13.50 -11.76 17.40
CA ILE A 298 -13.01 -10.40 17.61
C ILE A 298 -13.30 -9.94 19.04
N THR A 299 -14.53 -10.18 19.54
CA THR A 299 -14.91 -9.84 20.91
C THR A 299 -13.95 -10.44 21.93
N ASP A 300 -13.59 -11.72 21.77
CA ASP A 300 -12.63 -12.42 22.65
C ASP A 300 -11.23 -11.78 22.66
N ARG A 301 -10.88 -11.01 21.62
CA ARG A 301 -9.58 -10.34 21.49
C ARG A 301 -9.56 -8.93 22.07
N ILE A 302 -10.73 -8.26 22.13
CA ILE A 302 -10.81 -6.82 22.47
C ILE A 302 -11.44 -6.55 23.84
N SER A 303 -12.04 -7.57 24.48
CA SER A 303 -12.76 -7.48 25.77
C SER A 303 -11.87 -7.67 26.99
#